data_AF-A0AAE5XI36-F1
#
_entry.id   AF-A0AAE5XI36-F1
#
_cell.length_a   1.000
_cell.length_b   1.000
_cell.length_c   1.000
_cell.angle_alpha   90.00
_cell.angle_beta   90.00
_cell.angle_gamma   90.00
#
_symmetry.space_group_name_H-M   'P 1'
#
loop_
_entity.id
_entity.type
_entity.pdbx_description
1 polymer ?
#
loop_
_entity_poly.entity_id
_entity_poly.type
_entity_poly.pdbx_seq_one_letter_code
_entity_poly.pdbx_strand_id
1 'polypeptide(L)'
;MIMQLPKRLLTGKGPAFSRLNTKECNIGDYRLKYQLPGNSIDIGIPKKPNPSHLNLNNDLFATYECDKEFNRTFVQMGFEWWAYRGFFLQGSFGQLGRMSLHVDVNRAEPHAPISEGDLNSLASYLKQEYWTYYETDGGINLRARQHYENNKVLMGDTPVSGFLVILPDPYTKERINGADWLAYHINSEGMAGHHHTYYWAYPLNKDFYLTISFWMQLEIGNRAMRSERLLDDARRIMSMMELYKS
;
A
#
# COMPACT_ATOMS: atom_id res chain seq x y z
N MET A 1 -22.12 -13.09 17.06
CA MET A 1 -20.82 -12.46 17.37
C MET A 1 -19.87 -13.45 18.08
N ILE A 2 -19.70 -14.67 17.57
CA ILE A 2 -18.99 -15.78 18.28
C ILE A 2 -17.72 -16.26 17.52
N MET A 3 -17.54 -15.93 16.24
CA MET A 3 -16.38 -16.39 15.45
C MET A 3 -15.13 -15.49 15.49
N GLN A 4 -15.20 -14.29 16.08
CA GLN A 4 -14.06 -13.35 16.05
C GLN A 4 -12.95 -13.66 17.09
N LEU A 5 -13.30 -14.27 18.23
CA LEU A 5 -12.32 -14.63 19.27
C LEU A 5 -11.28 -15.67 18.80
N PRO A 6 -11.65 -16.81 18.17
CA PRO A 6 -10.67 -17.81 17.76
C PRO A 6 -9.72 -17.30 16.65
N LYS A 7 -10.21 -16.46 15.71
CA LYS A 7 -9.37 -15.85 14.65
C LYS A 7 -8.25 -15.00 15.27
N ARG A 8 -8.57 -14.17 16.27
CA ARG A 8 -7.59 -13.29 16.96
C ARG A 8 -6.52 -14.05 17.76
N LEU A 9 -6.85 -15.20 18.33
CA LEU A 9 -5.88 -16.05 19.03
C LEU A 9 -4.80 -16.58 18.07
N LEU A 10 -5.19 -16.93 16.84
CA LEU A 10 -4.30 -17.49 15.82
C LEU A 10 -3.51 -16.44 15.03
N THR A 11 -4.04 -15.22 14.93
CA THR A 11 -3.43 -14.15 14.14
C THR A 11 -2.76 -13.07 15.01
N GLY A 12 -2.94 -13.08 16.33
CA GLY A 12 -2.31 -12.18 17.30
C GLY A 12 -3.07 -10.89 17.65
N LYS A 13 -2.49 -10.02 18.49
CA LYS A 13 -2.96 -8.62 18.70
C LYS A 13 -2.41 -7.73 17.58
N GLY A 14 -3.18 -6.73 17.16
CA GLY A 14 -2.89 -5.83 16.03
C GLY A 14 -3.42 -4.42 16.30
N PRO A 15 -3.91 -3.68 15.28
CA PRO A 15 -4.39 -2.31 15.46
C PRO A 15 -5.44 -2.15 16.57
N ALA A 16 -5.27 -1.13 17.41
CA ALA A 16 -6.15 -0.86 18.55
C ALA A 16 -7.30 0.08 18.15
N PHE A 17 -8.34 -0.46 17.50
CA PHE A 17 -9.51 0.32 17.05
C PHE A 17 -10.37 0.94 18.18
N SER A 18 -10.09 0.62 19.44
CA SER A 18 -10.70 1.32 20.60
C SER A 18 -10.03 2.66 20.90
N ARG A 19 -8.88 2.95 20.29
CA ARG A 19 -8.13 4.20 20.44
C ARG A 19 -7.93 4.78 19.04
N LEU A 20 -8.72 5.77 18.69
CA LEU A 20 -8.67 6.39 17.36
C LEU A 20 -8.00 7.76 17.46
N ASN A 21 -7.10 8.03 16.52
CA ASN A 21 -6.50 9.34 16.33
C ASN A 21 -7.00 9.94 15.02
N THR A 22 -7.51 11.17 15.06
CA THR A 22 -8.02 11.87 13.89
C THR A 22 -6.90 12.64 13.21
N LYS A 23 -6.82 12.52 11.89
CA LYS A 23 -5.89 13.25 11.04
C LYS A 23 -6.66 13.92 9.91
N GLU A 24 -6.12 15.03 9.44
CA GLU A 24 -6.67 15.79 8.32
C GLU A 24 -5.51 16.33 7.48
N CYS A 25 -5.66 16.23 6.17
CA CYS A 25 -4.71 16.75 5.18
C CYS A 25 -5.49 17.46 4.07
N ASN A 26 -5.07 18.67 3.72
CA ASN A 26 -5.59 19.41 2.57
C ASN A 26 -4.69 19.16 1.35
N ILE A 27 -5.27 18.94 0.18
CA ILE A 27 -4.60 18.53 -1.06
C ILE A 27 -5.17 19.32 -2.25
N GLY A 28 -4.63 20.51 -2.53
CA GLY A 28 -5.27 21.43 -3.46
C GLY A 28 -6.71 21.71 -3.03
N ASP A 29 -7.68 21.43 -3.90
CA ASP A 29 -9.11 21.62 -3.62
C ASP A 29 -9.72 20.46 -2.81
N TYR A 30 -8.94 19.42 -2.49
CA TYR A 30 -9.41 18.26 -1.75
C TYR A 30 -9.07 18.33 -0.27
N ARG A 31 -9.91 17.72 0.55
CA ARG A 31 -9.66 17.49 1.98
C ARG A 31 -9.81 16.01 2.29
N LEU A 32 -8.73 15.40 2.77
CA LEU A 32 -8.69 14.02 3.25
C LEU A 32 -8.74 14.02 4.78
N LYS A 33 -9.82 13.49 5.34
CA LYS A 33 -9.98 13.29 6.79
C LYS A 33 -10.04 11.81 7.10
N TYR A 34 -9.33 11.38 8.14
CA TYR A 34 -9.27 9.97 8.47
C TYR A 34 -8.98 9.70 9.94
N GLN A 35 -9.47 8.55 10.44
CA GLN A 35 -9.19 8.08 11.79
C GLN A 35 -8.31 6.83 11.74
N LEU A 36 -7.18 6.88 12.44
CA LEU A 36 -6.25 5.76 12.51
C LEU A 36 -6.32 5.08 13.89
N PRO A 37 -6.36 3.74 13.93
CA PRO A 37 -6.23 3.01 15.18
C PRO A 37 -4.84 3.21 15.78
N GLY A 38 -4.79 3.29 17.10
CA GLY A 38 -3.53 3.32 17.83
C GLY A 38 -2.74 2.04 17.63
N ASN A 39 -1.43 2.13 17.88
CA ASN A 39 -0.58 0.96 17.87
C ASN A 39 -0.60 0.29 19.24
N SER A 40 -0.92 -1.00 19.30
CA SER A 40 -0.87 -1.74 20.56
C SER A 40 0.57 -2.04 21.00
N ILE A 41 1.53 -1.94 20.08
CA ILE A 41 2.92 -2.32 20.26
C ILE A 41 3.79 -1.26 19.59
N ASP A 42 4.51 -0.47 20.38
CA ASP A 42 5.52 0.43 19.83
C ASP A 42 6.85 -0.33 19.63
N ILE A 43 7.41 -0.29 18.42
CA ILE A 43 8.76 -0.83 18.12
C ILE A 43 9.76 0.27 17.75
N GLY A 44 9.43 1.55 18.00
CA GLY A 44 10.39 2.65 17.89
C GLY A 44 10.73 3.06 16.46
N ILE A 45 9.85 2.80 15.49
CA ILE A 45 10.07 3.26 14.11
C ILE A 45 9.79 4.76 14.05
N PRO A 46 10.79 5.59 13.71
CA PRO A 46 10.63 7.02 13.67
C PRO A 46 9.63 7.41 12.58
N LYS A 47 8.75 8.36 12.91
CA LYS A 47 7.80 8.96 11.97
C LYS A 47 8.36 10.29 11.52
N LYS A 48 8.56 10.46 10.22
CA LYS A 48 8.85 11.78 9.65
C LYS A 48 7.63 12.69 9.87
N PRO A 49 7.82 14.00 10.12
CA PRO A 49 6.73 14.95 10.10
C PRO A 49 6.08 14.95 8.71
N ASN A 50 4.76 14.91 8.65
CA ASN A 50 4.03 14.95 7.38
C ASN A 50 3.35 16.32 7.21
N PRO A 51 3.25 16.83 5.97
CA PRO A 51 2.57 18.08 5.69
C PRO A 51 1.07 17.98 5.99
N SER A 52 0.50 19.01 6.60
CA SER A 52 -0.95 19.15 6.79
C SER A 52 -1.66 19.73 5.55
N HIS A 53 -0.90 20.30 4.62
CA HIS A 53 -1.40 20.93 3.41
C HIS A 53 -0.41 20.72 2.25
N LEU A 54 -0.92 20.31 1.09
CA LEU A 54 -0.18 20.25 -0.17
C LEU A 54 -0.87 21.10 -1.24
N ASN A 55 -0.10 21.97 -1.89
CA ASN A 55 -0.57 22.71 -3.07
C ASN A 55 -0.25 21.91 -4.33
N LEU A 56 -1.26 21.53 -5.10
CA LEU A 56 -1.08 20.77 -6.35
C LEU A 56 -0.61 21.69 -7.47
N ASN A 57 0.70 21.99 -7.49
CA ASN A 57 1.36 22.74 -8.55
C ASN A 57 2.55 21.95 -9.12
N ASN A 58 3.03 22.33 -10.30
CA ASN A 58 4.13 21.62 -10.96
C ASN A 58 5.44 21.63 -10.14
N ASP A 59 5.60 22.62 -9.26
CA ASP A 59 6.77 22.80 -8.41
C ASP A 59 6.65 22.06 -7.06
N LEU A 60 5.55 21.32 -6.83
CA LEU A 60 5.30 20.57 -5.59
C LEU A 60 6.49 19.66 -5.28
N PHE A 61 6.94 18.91 -6.28
CA PHE A 61 8.07 17.99 -6.19
C PHE A 61 9.44 18.69 -6.15
N ALA A 62 9.53 19.98 -6.49
CA ALA A 62 10.74 20.76 -6.24
C ALA A 62 10.80 21.28 -4.80
N THR A 63 9.63 21.43 -4.15
CA THR A 63 9.48 22.03 -2.82
C THR A 63 9.66 21.01 -1.69
N TYR A 64 9.27 19.76 -1.92
CA TYR A 64 9.44 18.66 -0.96
C TYR A 64 10.60 17.76 -1.41
N GLU A 65 11.43 17.28 -0.47
CA GLU A 65 12.40 16.22 -0.73
C GLU A 65 11.63 14.99 -1.24
N CYS A 66 11.61 14.82 -2.57
CA CYS A 66 10.82 13.77 -3.21
C CYS A 66 11.34 12.40 -2.81
N ASP A 67 10.44 11.59 -2.26
CA ASP A 67 10.69 10.18 -2.14
C ASP A 67 10.36 9.53 -3.51
N LYS A 68 11.22 8.62 -3.94
CA LYS A 68 10.96 7.74 -5.09
C LYS A 68 10.97 6.31 -4.58
N GLU A 69 9.83 5.66 -4.72
CA GLU A 69 9.68 4.25 -4.36
C GLU A 69 9.12 3.50 -5.56
N PHE A 70 9.82 2.44 -5.97
CA PHE A 70 9.50 1.67 -7.16
C PHE A 70 9.40 2.55 -8.43
N ASN A 71 8.25 2.52 -9.09
CA ASN A 71 7.93 3.33 -10.26
C ASN A 71 7.35 4.72 -9.92
N ARG A 72 7.10 5.01 -8.64
CA ARG A 72 6.33 6.19 -8.23
C ARG A 72 7.22 7.27 -7.63
N THR A 73 6.95 8.51 -8.01
CA THR A 73 7.47 9.71 -7.36
C THR A 73 6.33 10.37 -6.60
N PHE A 74 6.52 10.58 -5.30
CA PHE A 74 5.43 11.01 -4.43
C PHE A 74 5.89 11.96 -3.32
N VAL A 75 4.93 12.69 -2.77
CA VAL A 75 5.05 13.39 -1.50
C VAL A 75 4.21 12.64 -0.47
N GLN A 76 4.86 12.15 0.58
CA GLN A 76 4.18 11.42 1.65
C GLN A 76 3.46 12.40 2.58
N MET A 77 2.15 12.20 2.76
CA MET A 77 1.30 12.99 3.66
C MET A 77 0.93 12.26 4.95
N GLY A 78 1.09 10.95 4.99
CA GLY A 78 0.70 10.16 6.13
C GLY A 78 1.46 8.86 6.16
N PHE A 79 1.95 8.52 7.34
CA PHE A 79 2.53 7.21 7.62
C PHE A 79 2.09 6.73 8.99
N GLU A 80 1.75 5.45 9.05
CA GLU A 80 1.48 4.73 10.29
C GLU A 80 1.86 3.27 10.11
N TRP A 81 2.12 2.55 11.20
CA TRP A 81 2.38 1.12 11.11
C TRP A 81 1.88 0.40 12.36
N TRP A 82 1.61 -0.90 12.21
CA TRP A 82 1.12 -1.78 13.25
C TRP A 82 1.85 -3.11 13.21
N ALA A 83 2.36 -3.56 14.36
CA ALA A 83 2.85 -4.93 14.54
C ALA A 83 1.70 -5.86 14.89
N TYR A 84 1.80 -7.09 14.39
CA TYR A 84 0.94 -8.20 14.79
C TYR A 84 1.75 -9.16 15.65
N ARG A 85 1.34 -9.38 16.90
CA ARG A 85 2.02 -10.32 17.82
C ARG A 85 1.10 -11.38 18.38
N GLY A 86 1.55 -12.64 18.31
CA GLY A 86 0.91 -13.79 18.92
C GLY A 86 1.28 -13.94 20.40
N PHE A 87 0.85 -15.04 21.00
CA PHE A 87 1.41 -15.49 22.28
C PHE A 87 2.86 -15.96 22.08
N PHE A 88 3.69 -15.91 23.14
CA PHE A 88 5.17 -16.05 23.15
C PHE A 88 5.78 -17.26 22.42
N LEU A 89 4.99 -18.18 21.84
CA LEU A 89 5.42 -19.40 21.16
C LEU A 89 5.27 -19.37 19.62
N GLN A 90 4.89 -18.25 19.00
CA GLN A 90 4.68 -18.16 17.54
C GLN A 90 5.59 -17.10 16.87
N GLY A 91 6.55 -17.53 16.04
CA GLY A 91 7.42 -16.64 15.25
C GLY A 91 8.68 -16.13 15.99
N SER A 92 9.45 -15.24 15.36
CA SER A 92 10.60 -14.59 15.99
C SER A 92 10.10 -13.57 17.03
N PHE A 93 10.40 -13.80 18.31
CA PHE A 93 9.93 -12.98 19.44
C PHE A 93 8.39 -12.75 19.49
N GLY A 94 7.60 -13.70 18.99
CA GLY A 94 6.13 -13.57 18.98
C GLY A 94 5.57 -12.72 17.82
N GLN A 95 6.41 -12.18 16.93
CA GLN A 95 5.96 -11.39 15.78
C GLN A 95 5.37 -12.29 14.69
N LEU A 96 4.16 -11.94 14.26
CA LEU A 96 3.38 -12.67 13.26
C LEU A 96 3.32 -11.94 11.91
N GLY A 97 3.53 -10.63 11.93
CA GLY A 97 3.54 -9.78 10.75
C GLY A 97 3.53 -8.31 11.10
N ARG A 98 3.53 -7.48 10.07
CA ARG A 98 3.49 -6.02 10.15
C ARG A 98 2.64 -5.48 9.00
N MET A 99 1.96 -4.37 9.28
CA MET A 99 1.27 -3.58 8.26
C MET A 99 1.72 -2.14 8.40
N SER A 100 2.11 -1.48 7.30
CA SER A 100 2.24 -0.02 7.25
C SER A 100 1.18 0.58 6.34
N LEU A 101 0.74 1.78 6.69
CA LEU A 101 -0.11 2.65 5.90
C LEU A 101 0.76 3.78 5.34
N HIS A 102 0.63 4.04 4.05
CA HIS A 102 1.18 5.22 3.40
C HIS A 102 0.04 5.99 2.71
N VAL A 103 0.04 7.31 2.86
CA VAL A 103 -0.89 8.24 2.24
C VAL A 103 -0.06 9.19 1.39
N ASP A 104 -0.11 9.02 0.08
CA ASP A 104 0.86 9.61 -0.84
C ASP A 104 0.16 10.35 -1.97
N VAL A 105 0.65 11.56 -2.30
CA VAL A 105 0.28 12.25 -3.53
C VAL A 105 1.36 11.97 -4.56
N ASN A 106 0.98 11.25 -5.61
CA ASN A 106 1.88 10.76 -6.65
C ASN A 106 1.85 11.69 -7.85
N ARG A 107 3.00 11.81 -8.50
CA ARG A 107 3.13 12.44 -9.82
C ARG A 107 2.69 11.45 -10.89
N ALA A 108 1.85 11.88 -11.81
CA ALA A 108 1.64 11.18 -13.07
C ALA A 108 2.75 11.52 -14.07
N GLU A 109 3.10 10.58 -14.93
CA GLU A 109 4.01 10.85 -16.05
C GLU A 109 3.47 11.98 -16.95
N PRO A 110 4.35 12.80 -17.58
CA PRO A 110 3.91 13.81 -18.52
C PRO A 110 3.02 13.22 -19.61
N HIS A 111 1.92 13.90 -19.92
CA HIS A 111 0.92 13.45 -20.90
C HIS A 111 0.18 12.15 -20.54
N ALA A 112 0.21 11.73 -19.27
CA ALA A 112 -0.64 10.67 -18.78
C ALA A 112 -2.12 10.97 -19.10
N PRO A 113 -2.88 9.99 -19.62
CA PRO A 113 -4.28 10.19 -19.97
C PRO A 113 -5.19 10.13 -18.73
N ILE A 114 -4.81 10.80 -17.62
CA ILE A 114 -5.59 10.84 -16.38
C ILE A 114 -6.52 12.04 -16.42
N SER A 115 -7.76 11.83 -16.00
CA SER A 115 -8.75 12.88 -15.79
C SER A 115 -9.22 12.90 -14.35
N GLU A 116 -9.45 14.10 -13.83
CA GLU A 116 -9.93 14.31 -12.47
C GLU A 116 -11.21 13.49 -12.19
N GLY A 117 -11.23 12.74 -11.09
CA GLY A 117 -12.36 11.89 -10.70
C GLY A 117 -12.64 10.68 -11.61
N ASP A 118 -11.96 10.52 -12.75
CA ASP A 118 -12.17 9.39 -13.65
C ASP A 118 -11.26 8.20 -13.30
N LEU A 119 -11.82 7.25 -12.55
CA LEU A 119 -11.12 6.04 -12.13
C LEU A 119 -10.71 5.13 -13.30
N ASN A 120 -11.41 5.15 -14.44
CA ASN A 120 -11.06 4.31 -15.59
C ASN A 120 -9.80 4.85 -16.29
N SER A 121 -9.70 6.17 -16.38
CA SER A 121 -8.50 6.85 -16.88
C SER A 121 -7.28 6.50 -16.02
N LEU A 122 -7.44 6.55 -14.69
CA LEU A 122 -6.39 6.18 -13.74
C LEU A 122 -6.02 4.70 -13.82
N ALA A 123 -7.01 3.81 -13.92
CA ALA A 123 -6.76 2.37 -14.05
C ALA A 123 -5.97 2.04 -15.32
N SER A 124 -6.31 2.68 -16.45
CA SER A 124 -5.60 2.50 -17.72
C SER A 124 -4.16 2.99 -17.63
N TYR A 125 -3.96 4.17 -17.03
CA TYR A 125 -2.63 4.71 -16.75
C TYR A 125 -1.79 3.74 -15.89
N LEU A 126 -2.31 3.33 -14.72
CA LEU A 126 -1.58 2.48 -13.79
C LEU A 126 -1.23 1.11 -14.40
N LYS A 127 -2.14 0.52 -15.18
CA LYS A 127 -1.86 -0.73 -15.91
C LYS A 127 -0.63 -0.60 -16.81
N GLN A 128 -0.58 0.49 -17.58
CA GLN A 128 0.54 0.75 -18.48
C GLN A 128 1.82 1.05 -17.71
N GLU A 129 1.75 1.91 -16.70
CA GLU A 129 2.89 2.32 -15.88
C GLU A 129 3.54 1.11 -15.18
N TYR A 130 2.74 0.26 -14.53
CA TYR A 130 3.25 -0.96 -13.88
C TYR A 130 3.77 -1.98 -14.89
N TRP A 131 3.08 -2.17 -16.02
CA TRP A 131 3.57 -3.07 -17.07
C TRP A 131 4.94 -2.61 -17.60
N THR A 132 5.11 -1.31 -17.87
CA THR A 132 6.39 -0.74 -18.30
C THR A 132 7.47 -0.92 -17.25
N TYR A 133 7.17 -0.71 -15.97
CA TYR A 133 8.20 -0.83 -14.93
C TYR A 133 8.64 -2.28 -14.67
N TYR A 134 7.70 -3.22 -14.68
CA TYR A 134 7.98 -4.60 -14.29
C TYR A 134 8.28 -5.54 -15.48
N GLU A 135 7.60 -5.40 -16.62
CA GLU A 135 7.53 -6.45 -17.65
C GLU A 135 8.23 -6.12 -18.99
N THR A 136 8.53 -4.86 -19.30
CA THR A 136 9.20 -4.52 -20.57
C THR A 136 10.70 -4.85 -20.56
N ASP A 137 11.39 -4.57 -21.67
CA ASP A 137 12.84 -4.72 -21.77
C ASP A 137 13.56 -3.92 -20.67
N GLY A 138 14.36 -4.64 -19.86
CA GLY A 138 15.01 -4.09 -18.69
C GLY A 138 14.09 -3.88 -17.47
N GLY A 139 12.84 -4.34 -17.50
CA GLY A 139 11.92 -4.34 -16.35
C GLY A 139 12.34 -5.32 -15.25
N ILE A 140 11.85 -5.10 -14.04
CA ILE A 140 12.27 -5.88 -12.84
C ILE A 140 11.99 -7.38 -13.00
N ASN A 141 10.80 -7.76 -13.47
CA ASN A 141 10.46 -9.17 -13.64
C ASN A 141 11.29 -9.82 -14.75
N LEU A 142 11.55 -9.11 -15.84
CA LEU A 142 12.41 -9.61 -16.91
C LEU A 142 13.84 -9.85 -16.43
N ARG A 143 14.42 -8.89 -15.67
CA ARG A 143 15.75 -9.06 -15.07
C ARG A 143 15.79 -10.24 -14.09
N ALA A 144 14.75 -10.42 -13.29
CA ALA A 144 14.64 -11.56 -12.37
C ALA A 144 14.59 -12.91 -13.12
N ARG A 145 13.83 -13.00 -14.22
CA ARG A 145 13.77 -14.19 -15.08
C ARG A 145 15.13 -14.49 -15.71
N GLN A 146 15.79 -13.49 -16.30
CA GLN A 146 17.12 -13.64 -16.91
C GLN A 146 18.18 -14.06 -15.90
N HIS A 147 18.17 -13.45 -14.71
CA HIS A 147 19.07 -13.84 -13.61
C HIS A 147 18.86 -15.31 -13.22
N TYR A 148 17.62 -15.78 -13.13
CA TYR A 148 17.32 -17.17 -12.83
C TYR A 148 17.78 -18.12 -13.95
N GLU A 149 17.50 -17.78 -15.21
CA GLU A 149 17.89 -18.59 -16.37
C GLU A 149 19.41 -18.79 -16.49
N ASN A 150 20.18 -17.75 -16.17
CA ASN A 150 21.64 -17.79 -16.19
C ASN A 150 22.26 -18.53 -14.99
N ASN A 151 21.49 -18.74 -13.90
CA ASN A 151 21.97 -19.35 -12.65
C ASN A 151 21.34 -20.73 -12.36
N LYS A 152 20.79 -21.41 -13.38
CA LYS A 152 20.13 -22.73 -13.27
C LYS A 152 20.92 -23.82 -12.53
N VAL A 153 22.24 -23.67 -12.37
CA VAL A 153 23.12 -24.63 -11.69
C VAL A 153 23.05 -24.51 -10.15
N LEU A 154 22.68 -23.35 -9.60
CA LEU A 154 22.73 -23.10 -8.15
C LEU A 154 21.42 -23.37 -7.41
N MET A 155 20.28 -23.45 -8.12
CA MET A 155 18.97 -23.63 -7.50
C MET A 155 18.13 -24.59 -8.34
N GLY A 156 18.18 -25.88 -8.05
CA GLY A 156 17.31 -26.88 -8.69
C GLY A 156 15.83 -26.48 -8.57
N ASP A 157 15.02 -26.80 -9.60
CA ASP A 157 13.55 -26.75 -9.77
C ASP A 157 12.67 -25.90 -8.81
N THR A 158 13.17 -24.80 -8.24
CA THR A 158 12.48 -24.02 -7.22
C THR A 158 11.81 -22.81 -7.89
N PRO A 159 10.49 -22.60 -7.71
CA PRO A 159 9.70 -21.87 -8.67
C PRO A 159 9.89 -20.35 -8.58
N VAL A 160 9.84 -19.74 -9.76
CA VAL A 160 9.75 -18.31 -10.07
C VAL A 160 8.67 -17.56 -9.24
N SER A 161 7.73 -18.28 -8.63
CA SER A 161 6.54 -17.79 -7.91
C SER A 161 6.79 -17.04 -6.58
N GLY A 162 8.04 -16.76 -6.22
CA GLY A 162 8.39 -15.91 -5.06
C GLY A 162 9.29 -14.72 -5.41
N PHE A 163 9.75 -14.63 -6.65
CA PHE A 163 10.72 -13.63 -7.11
C PHE A 163 10.11 -12.62 -8.08
N LEU A 164 9.00 -12.96 -8.73
CA LEU A 164 8.32 -12.02 -9.61
C LEU A 164 7.29 -11.20 -8.85
N VAL A 165 7.22 -9.93 -9.19
CA VAL A 165 6.11 -9.07 -8.83
C VAL A 165 4.90 -9.51 -9.63
N ILE A 166 3.77 -9.74 -8.98
CA ILE A 166 2.51 -10.06 -9.67
C ILE A 166 1.73 -8.76 -9.79
N LEU A 167 1.53 -8.33 -11.03
CA LEU A 167 0.78 -7.12 -11.36
C LEU A 167 -0.71 -7.27 -10.99
N PRO A 168 -1.44 -6.16 -10.81
CA PRO A 168 -2.81 -6.22 -10.33
C PRO A 168 -3.77 -6.90 -11.32
N ASP A 169 -4.58 -7.82 -10.80
CA ASP A 169 -5.71 -8.40 -11.51
C ASP A 169 -6.85 -8.72 -10.50
N PRO A 170 -7.98 -7.99 -10.45
CA PRO A 170 -8.40 -6.82 -11.23
C PRO A 170 -8.19 -5.46 -10.51
N TYR A 171 -8.36 -4.37 -11.27
CA TYR A 171 -8.62 -3.03 -10.72
C TYR A 171 -10.13 -2.88 -10.50
N THR A 172 -10.53 -2.57 -9.28
CA THR A 172 -11.95 -2.56 -8.87
C THR A 172 -12.38 -1.19 -8.37
N LYS A 173 -13.64 -0.84 -8.61
CA LYS A 173 -14.24 0.38 -8.08
C LYS A 173 -14.89 0.06 -6.73
N GLU A 174 -14.44 0.71 -5.67
CA GLU A 174 -15.00 0.58 -4.32
C GLU A 174 -15.55 1.93 -3.83
N ARG A 175 -16.83 1.94 -3.40
CA ARG A 175 -17.45 3.13 -2.80
C ARG A 175 -17.16 3.16 -1.30
N ILE A 176 -16.46 4.19 -0.82
CA ILE A 176 -16.11 4.35 0.59
C ILE A 176 -16.42 5.78 1.01
N ASN A 177 -17.29 5.95 2.01
CA ASN A 177 -17.67 7.25 2.60
C ASN A 177 -17.98 8.36 1.59
N GLY A 178 -18.70 8.02 0.50
CA GLY A 178 -19.14 9.00 -0.49
C GLY A 178 -18.12 9.30 -1.60
N ALA A 179 -16.94 8.67 -1.59
CA ALA A 179 -15.98 8.71 -2.69
C ALA A 179 -15.86 7.33 -3.36
N ASP A 180 -15.63 7.33 -4.66
CA ASP A 180 -15.29 6.13 -5.42
C ASP A 180 -13.77 5.99 -5.48
N TRP A 181 -13.25 4.85 -5.06
CA TRP A 181 -11.82 4.54 -5.05
C TRP A 181 -11.50 3.45 -6.04
N LEU A 182 -10.32 3.55 -6.66
CA LEU A 182 -9.74 2.48 -7.46
C LEU A 182 -8.94 1.56 -6.54
N ALA A 183 -9.48 0.38 -6.22
CA ALA A 183 -8.85 -0.61 -5.37
C ALA A 183 -8.12 -1.68 -6.20
N TYR A 184 -6.86 -1.95 -5.86
CA TYR A 184 -6.04 -2.97 -6.51
C TYR A 184 -4.94 -3.48 -5.56
N HIS A 185 -4.24 -4.55 -5.93
CA HIS A 185 -3.14 -5.06 -5.11
C HIS A 185 -1.99 -5.58 -5.97
N ILE A 186 -0.78 -5.48 -5.43
CA ILE A 186 0.46 -6.01 -6.02
C ILE A 186 1.03 -7.04 -5.05
N ASN A 187 1.43 -8.19 -5.58
CA ASN A 187 2.11 -9.22 -4.76
C ASN A 187 3.61 -9.17 -4.98
N SER A 188 4.38 -9.37 -3.92
CA SER A 188 5.85 -9.38 -3.93
C SER A 188 6.52 -8.06 -4.34
N GLU A 189 5.82 -6.92 -4.18
CA GLU A 189 6.38 -5.61 -4.49
C GLU A 189 7.69 -5.37 -3.69
N GLY A 190 8.76 -4.96 -4.38
CA GLY A 190 10.06 -4.69 -3.77
C GLY A 190 10.98 -5.89 -3.51
N MET A 191 10.66 -7.09 -4.03
CA MET A 191 11.41 -8.35 -3.94
C MET A 191 11.90 -8.74 -2.52
N ALA A 192 11.26 -9.76 -1.94
CA ALA A 192 11.57 -10.41 -0.65
C ALA A 192 11.35 -9.60 0.64
N GLY A 193 10.51 -8.55 0.62
CA GLY A 193 10.20 -7.74 1.82
C GLY A 193 8.71 -7.50 2.07
N HIS A 194 7.89 -7.25 1.05
CA HIS A 194 6.45 -7.02 1.17
C HIS A 194 5.69 -8.09 0.39
N HIS A 195 4.89 -8.91 1.10
CA HIS A 195 4.20 -10.03 0.46
C HIS A 195 2.98 -9.55 -0.33
N HIS A 196 2.23 -8.61 0.25
CA HIS A 196 1.04 -8.04 -0.36
C HIS A 196 1.02 -6.54 -0.11
N THR A 197 0.81 -5.77 -1.17
CA THR A 197 0.54 -4.35 -1.07
C THR A 197 -0.84 -4.05 -1.64
N TYR A 198 -1.73 -3.52 -0.81
CA TYR A 198 -3.08 -3.13 -1.22
C TYR A 198 -3.14 -1.62 -1.41
N TYR A 199 -3.83 -1.19 -2.45
CA TYR A 199 -3.93 0.20 -2.86
C TYR A 199 -5.39 0.61 -3.00
N TRP A 200 -5.68 1.83 -2.57
CA TRP A 200 -6.86 2.60 -2.95
C TRP A 200 -6.37 3.92 -3.54
N ALA A 201 -6.67 4.15 -4.81
CA ALA A 201 -6.20 5.31 -5.54
C ALA A 201 -7.35 6.22 -6.00
N TYR A 202 -7.07 7.51 -6.13
CA TYR A 202 -8.03 8.51 -6.59
C TYR A 202 -7.33 9.57 -7.47
N PRO A 203 -7.82 9.84 -8.70
CA PRO A 203 -7.24 10.83 -9.59
C PRO A 203 -7.65 12.24 -9.15
N LEU A 204 -6.68 13.03 -8.70
CA LEU A 204 -6.91 14.39 -8.18
C LEU A 204 -7.02 15.40 -9.33
N ASN A 205 -6.15 15.28 -10.34
CA ASN A 205 -6.24 16.00 -11.60
C ASN A 205 -5.42 15.24 -12.67
N LYS A 206 -5.10 15.91 -13.79
CA LYS A 206 -4.34 15.31 -14.89
C LYS A 206 -2.88 14.99 -14.55
N ASP A 207 -2.31 15.64 -13.54
CA ASP A 207 -0.89 15.58 -13.19
C ASP A 207 -0.64 14.82 -11.86
N PHE A 208 -1.67 14.66 -11.01
CA PHE A 208 -1.53 14.05 -9.69
C PHE A 208 -2.65 13.06 -9.36
N TYR A 209 -2.29 12.02 -8.61
CA TYR A 209 -3.23 11.07 -8.04
C TYR A 209 -2.86 10.71 -6.60
N LEU A 210 -3.87 10.55 -5.75
CA LEU A 210 -3.73 10.12 -4.35
C LEU A 210 -3.67 8.59 -4.30
N THR A 211 -2.78 8.04 -3.48
CA THR A 211 -2.81 6.63 -3.09
C THR A 211 -2.82 6.47 -1.59
N ILE A 212 -3.72 5.61 -1.11
CA ILE A 212 -3.66 5.00 0.21
C ILE A 212 -3.15 3.58 0.03
N SER A 213 -1.98 3.28 0.57
CA SER A 213 -1.37 1.95 0.42
C SER A 213 -1.12 1.27 1.76
N PHE A 214 -1.37 -0.03 1.79
CA PHE A 214 -1.14 -0.90 2.94
C PHE A 214 -0.12 -1.97 2.60
N TRP A 215 1.06 -1.88 3.19
CA TRP A 215 2.16 -2.79 2.89
C TRP A 215 2.22 -3.86 3.98
N MET A 216 2.07 -5.12 3.58
CA MET A 216 1.93 -6.24 4.51
C MET A 216 3.17 -7.13 4.47
N GLN A 217 3.78 -7.28 5.64
CA GLN A 217 4.86 -8.23 5.88
C GLN A 217 4.33 -9.34 6.77
N LEU A 218 4.61 -10.58 6.41
CA LEU A 218 4.08 -11.78 7.04
C LEU A 218 5.25 -12.64 7.51
N GLU A 219 5.30 -12.93 8.79
CA GLU A 219 6.32 -13.85 9.34
C GLU A 219 5.94 -15.32 9.07
N ILE A 220 6.86 -16.24 9.39
CA ILE A 220 6.69 -17.70 9.22
C ILE A 220 5.39 -18.19 9.90
N GLY A 221 4.60 -19.03 9.19
CA GLY A 221 3.35 -19.62 9.68
C GLY A 221 2.22 -19.63 8.64
N ASN A 222 0.95 -19.69 9.07
CA ASN A 222 -0.21 -19.67 8.16
C ASN A 222 -0.38 -18.28 7.52
N ARG A 223 0.28 -18.07 6.38
CA ARG A 223 0.32 -16.79 5.66
C ARG A 223 -1.06 -16.36 5.14
N ALA A 224 -1.87 -17.30 4.64
CA ALA A 224 -3.19 -16.98 4.08
C ALA A 224 -4.13 -16.35 5.12
N MET A 225 -4.30 -17.00 6.28
CA MET A 225 -5.17 -16.50 7.34
C MET A 225 -4.70 -15.13 7.88
N ARG A 226 -3.39 -14.90 7.94
CA ARG A 226 -2.82 -13.62 8.37
C ARG A 226 -3.03 -12.54 7.32
N SER A 227 -2.78 -12.83 6.06
CA SER A 227 -3.02 -11.92 4.94
C SER A 227 -4.48 -11.45 4.93
N GLU A 228 -5.44 -12.38 5.04
CA GLU A 228 -6.86 -12.03 5.14
C GLU A 228 -7.17 -11.10 6.29
N ARG A 229 -6.59 -11.35 7.47
CA ARG A 229 -6.81 -10.47 8.61
C ARG A 229 -6.23 -9.07 8.37
N LEU A 230 -4.98 -8.99 7.90
CA LEU A 230 -4.35 -7.69 7.66
C LEU A 230 -5.18 -6.91 6.62
N LEU A 231 -5.72 -7.58 5.61
CA LEU A 231 -6.67 -7.01 4.66
C LEU A 231 -7.98 -6.56 5.32
N ASP A 232 -8.58 -7.35 6.22
CA ASP A 232 -9.76 -6.97 6.98
C ASP A 232 -9.50 -5.68 7.80
N ASP A 233 -8.33 -5.61 8.46
CA ASP A 233 -7.92 -4.45 9.24
C ASP A 233 -7.63 -3.23 8.33
N ALA A 234 -7.01 -3.42 7.16
CA ALA A 234 -6.81 -2.37 6.15
C ALA A 234 -8.13 -1.82 5.61
N ARG A 235 -9.08 -2.68 5.24
CA ARG A 235 -10.43 -2.29 4.81
C ARG A 235 -11.18 -1.53 5.90
N ARG A 236 -11.04 -1.95 7.16
CA ARG A 236 -11.62 -1.23 8.29
C ARG A 236 -11.01 0.16 8.46
N ILE A 237 -9.70 0.30 8.28
CA ILE A 237 -9.04 1.61 8.29
C ILE A 237 -9.53 2.48 7.13
N MET A 238 -9.61 1.92 5.92
CA MET A 238 -10.19 2.61 4.75
C MET A 238 -11.62 3.07 4.97
N SER A 239 -12.45 2.27 5.65
CA SER A 239 -13.83 2.65 6.00
C SER A 239 -13.94 3.86 6.93
N MET A 240 -12.83 4.34 7.50
CA MET A 240 -12.74 5.55 8.31
C MET A 240 -12.03 6.69 7.57
N MET A 241 -11.86 6.59 6.25
CA MET A 241 -11.31 7.64 5.40
C MET A 241 -12.40 8.36 4.62
N GLU A 242 -12.32 9.67 4.58
CA GLU A 242 -13.28 10.55 3.91
C GLU A 242 -12.51 11.52 3.02
N LEU A 243 -12.83 11.50 1.73
CA LEU A 243 -12.26 12.43 0.74
C LEU A 243 -13.37 13.35 0.26
N TYR A 244 -13.17 14.66 0.44
CA TYR A 244 -14.10 15.70 0.01
C TYR A 244 -13.42 16.61 -0.99
N LYS A 245 -14.14 17.02 -2.04
CA LYS A 245 -13.76 18.16 -2.87
C LYS A 245 -14.45 19.41 -2.30
N SER A 246 -13.68 20.47 -2.11
CA SER A 246 -14.15 21.76 -1.59
C SER A 246 -14.83 22.59 -2.68
#